data_AF-A0A382PNI5-F1
#
_entry.id   AF-A0A382PNI5-F1
#
_cell.length_a   1.000
_cell.length_b   1.000
_cell.length_c   1.000
_cell.angle_alpha   90.00
_cell.angle_beta   90.00
_cell.angle_gamma   90.00
#
_symmetry.space_group_name_H-M   'P 1'
#
loop_
_entity.id
_entity.type
_entity.pdbx_description
1 polymer ?
#
loop_
_entity_poly.entity_id
_entity_poly.type
_entity_poly.pdbx_seq_one_letter_code
_entity_poly.pdbx_strand_id
1 'polypeptide(L)'
;MEKIKINTYFLKLFVRNRAAVIGLTLLIIIILLALLAPFIYPENPFKTVGKPLLEPFGEFFLGTDRLGRDVAAGVVHGARTSILIASIATLLSVIFGTAIGSLSGYYGGQVDNLLMRFTEFFQTIPSFVFAIVLVAILQPSIQSIVIAITVVTWPPVARLVRGEFIAMRNREFVEACICLG
;
A
#
# COMPACT_ATOMS: atom_id res chain seq x y z
N MET A 1 7.49 -5.26 33.68
CA MET A 1 8.10 -3.91 33.75
C MET A 1 9.00 -3.58 32.56
N GLU A 2 9.56 -4.55 31.84
CA GLU A 2 10.49 -4.32 30.71
C GLU A 2 9.82 -3.81 29.42
N LYS A 3 8.62 -4.31 29.08
CA LYS A 3 7.83 -3.85 27.90
C LYS A 3 7.47 -2.36 27.94
N ILE A 4 7.24 -1.79 29.13
CA ILE A 4 6.85 -0.38 29.28
C ILE A 4 8.04 0.54 28.95
N LYS A 5 9.27 0.15 29.33
CA LYS A 5 10.49 0.93 29.02
C LYS A 5 10.82 0.96 27.52
N ILE A 6 10.60 -0.16 26.82
CA ILE A 6 10.82 -0.27 25.37
C ILE A 6 9.92 0.71 24.61
N ASN A 7 8.64 0.82 25.01
CA ASN A 7 7.70 1.72 24.35
C ASN A 7 8.08 3.19 24.51
N THR A 8 8.50 3.60 25.71
CA THR A 8 8.94 4.99 25.94
C THR A 8 10.24 5.32 25.21
N TYR A 9 11.18 4.36 25.11
CA TYR A 9 12.43 4.56 24.36
C TYR A 9 12.17 4.68 22.86
N PHE A 10 11.34 3.80 22.30
CA PHE A 10 10.93 3.86 20.90
C PHE A 10 10.24 5.18 20.56
N LEU A 11 9.29 5.63 21.39
CA LEU A 11 8.60 6.92 21.18
C LEU A 11 9.57 8.10 21.22
N LYS A 12 10.52 8.11 22.17
CA LYS A 12 11.58 9.14 22.22
C LYS A 12 12.45 9.13 20.97
N LEU A 13 12.82 7.94 20.48
CA LEU A 13 13.63 7.79 19.27
C LEU A 13 12.86 8.22 18.01
N PHE A 14 11.57 7.87 17.94
CA PHE A 14 10.66 8.19 16.85
C PHE A 14 10.42 9.70 16.75
N VAL A 15 10.10 10.37 17.86
CA VAL A 15 9.89 11.82 17.91
C VAL A 15 11.16 12.60 17.55
N ARG A 16 12.35 12.03 17.80
CA ARG A 16 13.62 12.64 17.39
C ARG A 16 13.85 12.55 15.88
N ASN A 17 13.22 11.60 15.19
CA ASN A 17 13.30 11.47 13.74
C ASN A 17 12.25 12.36 13.06
N ARG A 18 12.66 13.56 12.62
CA ARG A 18 11.78 14.54 11.96
C ARG A 18 11.02 13.96 10.77
N ALA A 19 11.68 13.11 9.96
CA ALA A 19 11.03 12.50 8.80
C ALA A 19 9.91 11.53 9.21
N ALA A 20 10.13 10.74 10.26
CA ALA A 20 9.13 9.82 10.78
C ALA A 20 7.91 10.55 11.36
N VAL A 21 8.14 11.63 12.11
CA VAL A 21 7.07 12.47 12.66
C VAL A 21 6.27 13.14 11.54
N ILE A 22 6.93 13.78 10.57
CA ILE A 22 6.26 14.44 9.45
C ILE A 22 5.40 13.44 8.66
N GLY A 23 5.96 12.26 8.35
CA GLY A 23 5.23 11.21 7.64
C GLY A 23 4.00 10.72 8.40
N LEU A 24 4.12 10.48 9.71
CA LEU A 24 2.99 10.06 10.55
C LEU A 24 1.92 11.15 10.65
N THR A 25 2.31 12.41 10.85
CA THR A 25 1.38 13.54 10.91
C THR A 25 0.62 13.69 9.59
N LEU A 26 1.31 13.61 8.44
CA LEU A 26 0.66 13.66 7.13
C LEU A 26 -0.33 12.51 6.93
N LEU A 27 0.06 11.29 7.30
CA LEU A 27 -0.82 10.11 7.19
C LEU A 27 -2.09 10.28 8.05
N ILE A 28 -1.94 10.77 9.28
CA ILE A 28 -3.08 11.04 10.18
C ILE A 28 -4.01 12.09 9.56
N ILE A 29 -3.47 13.17 8.99
CA ILE A 29 -4.28 14.20 8.32
C ILE A 29 -5.07 13.60 7.15
N ILE A 30 -4.44 12.78 6.31
CA ILE A 30 -5.10 12.15 5.16
C ILE A 30 -6.21 11.19 5.62
N ILE A 31 -5.94 10.38 6.66
CA ILE A 31 -6.95 9.48 7.24
C ILE A 31 -8.13 10.27 7.81
N LEU A 32 -7.87 11.35 8.54
CA LEU A 32 -8.92 12.20 9.09
C LEU A 32 -9.76 12.84 7.98
N LEU A 33 -9.14 13.37 6.93
CA LEU A 33 -9.85 13.91 5.76
C LEU A 33 -10.73 12.85 5.11
N ALA A 34 -10.20 11.63 4.90
CA ALA A 34 -10.95 10.53 4.30
C ALA A 34 -12.14 10.06 5.15
N LEU A 35 -12.01 10.05 6.48
CA LEU A 35 -13.08 9.68 7.40
C LEU A 35 -14.14 10.78 7.54
N LEU A 36 -13.71 12.05 7.53
CA LEU A 36 -14.58 13.22 7.63
C LEU A 36 -15.16 13.64 6.27
N ALA A 37 -14.78 12.98 5.18
CA ALA A 37 -15.28 13.23 3.82
C ALA A 37 -16.81 13.43 3.72
N PRO A 38 -17.67 12.51 4.24
CA PRO A 38 -19.12 12.68 4.14
C PRO A 38 -19.67 13.83 4.99
N PHE A 39 -18.90 14.36 5.94
CA PHE A 39 -19.30 15.51 6.77
C PHE A 39 -18.84 16.83 6.15
N ILE A 40 -17.62 16.88 5.60
CA ILE A 40 -17.05 18.08 4.97
C ILE A 40 -17.68 18.32 3.59
N TYR A 41 -17.89 17.25 2.82
CA TYR A 41 -18.51 17.28 1.48
C TYR A 41 -19.65 16.25 1.42
N PRO A 42 -20.86 16.56 1.92
CA PRO A 42 -21.96 15.61 2.00
C PRO A 42 -22.58 15.26 0.64
N GLU A 43 -22.43 16.14 -0.36
CA GLU A 43 -22.94 15.92 -1.71
C GLU A 43 -22.12 14.86 -2.48
N ASN A 44 -22.73 14.29 -3.52
CA ASN A 44 -22.06 13.33 -4.39
C ASN A 44 -20.89 14.01 -5.15
N PRO A 45 -19.64 13.54 -5.00
CA PRO A 45 -18.47 14.17 -5.65
C PRO A 45 -18.48 14.07 -7.18
N PHE A 46 -19.31 13.20 -7.77
CA PHE A 46 -19.46 13.07 -9.22
C PHE A 46 -20.56 13.94 -9.81
N LYS A 47 -21.32 14.65 -8.97
CA LYS A 47 -22.36 15.58 -9.40
C LYS A 47 -21.71 16.84 -9.99
N THR A 48 -22.23 17.28 -11.13
CA THR A 48 -21.86 18.59 -11.69
C THR A 48 -22.51 19.69 -10.85
N VAL A 49 -21.71 20.63 -10.37
CA VAL A 49 -22.11 21.67 -9.41
C VAL A 49 -21.93 23.08 -9.96
N GLY A 50 -21.16 23.27 -11.03
CA GLY A 50 -20.91 24.59 -11.59
C GLY A 50 -20.40 24.56 -13.03
N LYS A 51 -19.92 25.71 -13.50
CA LYS A 51 -19.23 25.81 -14.79
C LYS A 51 -17.94 24.97 -14.76
N PRO A 52 -17.51 24.38 -15.88
CA PRO A 52 -16.21 23.73 -15.97
C PRO A 52 -15.06 24.70 -15.71
N LEU A 53 -13.98 24.20 -15.10
CA LEU A 53 -12.70 24.92 -14.96
C LEU A 53 -12.80 26.26 -14.19
N LEU A 54 -13.60 26.30 -13.13
CA LEU A 54 -13.57 27.43 -12.19
C LEU A 54 -12.23 27.47 -11.44
N GLU A 55 -11.76 28.68 -11.16
CA GLU A 55 -10.50 28.90 -10.45
C GLU A 55 -10.58 28.44 -8.98
N PRO A 56 -9.44 28.05 -8.38
CA PRO A 56 -9.36 27.76 -6.95
C PRO A 56 -9.69 28.99 -6.08
N PHE A 57 -10.04 28.75 -4.81
CA PHE A 57 -10.35 29.77 -3.80
C PHE A 57 -11.60 30.62 -4.07
N GLY A 58 -12.50 30.16 -4.96
CA GLY A 58 -13.82 30.74 -5.17
C GLY A 58 -14.91 30.05 -4.34
N GLU A 59 -16.09 29.86 -4.95
CA GLU A 59 -17.19 29.09 -4.36
C GLU A 59 -16.79 27.63 -4.04
N PHE A 60 -15.94 27.04 -4.90
CA PHE A 60 -15.35 25.71 -4.69
C PHE A 60 -13.87 25.88 -4.33
N PHE A 61 -13.42 25.29 -3.23
CA PHE A 61 -12.09 25.55 -2.66
C PHE A 61 -10.94 25.27 -3.64
N LEU A 62 -11.00 24.17 -4.39
CA LEU A 62 -10.03 23.83 -5.44
C LEU A 62 -10.56 24.09 -6.86
N GLY A 63 -11.68 24.79 -6.99
CA GLY A 63 -12.34 25.01 -8.27
C GLY A 63 -13.08 23.77 -8.77
N THR A 64 -13.37 23.75 -10.08
CA THR A 64 -14.11 22.66 -10.73
C THR A 64 -13.31 21.99 -11.85
N ASP A 65 -13.59 20.71 -12.10
CA ASP A 65 -12.96 19.96 -13.19
C ASP A 65 -13.57 20.28 -14.57
N ARG A 66 -13.13 19.54 -15.60
CA ARG A 66 -13.62 19.68 -16.99
C ARG A 66 -15.11 19.36 -17.16
N LEU A 67 -15.72 18.70 -16.18
CA LEU A 67 -17.14 18.32 -16.15
C LEU A 67 -17.96 19.19 -15.19
N GLY A 68 -17.34 20.22 -14.59
CA GLY A 68 -17.98 21.11 -13.63
C GLY A 68 -18.21 20.50 -12.25
N ARG A 69 -17.43 19.47 -11.87
CA ARG A 69 -17.49 18.82 -10.54
C ARG A 69 -16.54 19.48 -9.56
N ASP A 70 -16.90 19.52 -8.28
CA ASP A 70 -16.04 20.06 -7.21
C ASP A 70 -14.78 19.18 -7.03
N VAL A 71 -13.62 19.76 -7.32
CA VAL A 71 -12.33 19.07 -7.22
C VAL A 71 -11.99 18.74 -5.77
N ALA A 72 -12.30 19.61 -4.82
CA ALA A 72 -12.00 19.39 -3.41
C ALA A 72 -12.84 18.25 -2.84
N ALA A 73 -14.13 18.21 -3.17
CA ALA A 73 -15.00 17.07 -2.85
C ALA A 73 -14.45 15.77 -3.46
N GLY A 74 -14.05 15.79 -4.73
CA GLY A 74 -13.45 14.65 -5.43
C GLY A 74 -12.19 14.12 -4.77
N VAL A 75 -11.27 15.00 -4.34
CA VAL A 75 -10.02 14.63 -3.67
C VAL A 75 -10.30 14.00 -2.30
N VAL A 76 -11.18 14.60 -1.49
CA VAL A 76 -11.45 14.14 -0.12
C VAL A 76 -12.20 12.81 -0.12
N HIS A 77 -13.21 12.63 -0.98
CA HIS A 77 -13.88 11.33 -1.17
C HIS A 77 -12.96 10.31 -1.83
N GLY A 78 -12.11 10.75 -2.76
CA GLY A 78 -11.09 9.92 -3.39
C GLY A 78 -10.07 9.37 -2.40
N ALA A 79 -9.69 10.14 -1.38
CA ALA A 79 -8.76 9.68 -0.35
C ALA A 79 -9.29 8.43 0.38
N ARG A 80 -10.60 8.36 0.64
CA ARG A 80 -11.24 7.19 1.27
C ARG A 80 -11.15 5.94 0.38
N THR A 81 -11.45 6.06 -0.90
CA THR A 81 -11.36 4.93 -1.84
C THR A 81 -9.90 4.52 -2.06
N SER A 82 -8.97 5.47 -2.17
CA SER A 82 -7.53 5.20 -2.27
C SER A 82 -6.98 4.46 -1.06
N ILE A 83 -7.32 4.88 0.18
CA ILE A 83 -6.89 4.18 1.40
C ILE A 83 -7.44 2.75 1.44
N LEU A 84 -8.71 2.56 1.10
CA LEU A 84 -9.33 1.22 1.06
C LEU A 84 -8.56 0.30 0.10
N ILE A 85 -8.36 0.77 -1.14
CA ILE A 85 -7.64 0.02 -2.18
C ILE A 85 -6.22 -0.28 -1.74
N ALA A 86 -5.47 0.74 -1.28
CA ALA A 86 -4.08 0.59 -0.87
C ALA A 86 -3.93 -0.37 0.30
N SER A 87 -4.84 -0.33 1.29
CA SER A 87 -4.80 -1.20 2.47
C SER A 87 -5.02 -2.66 2.08
N ILE A 88 -6.05 -2.95 1.29
CA ILE A 88 -6.37 -4.33 0.89
C ILE A 88 -5.28 -4.88 -0.03
N ALA A 89 -4.84 -4.11 -1.03
CA ALA A 89 -3.80 -4.55 -1.95
C ALA A 89 -2.47 -4.79 -1.21
N THR A 90 -2.09 -3.91 -0.27
CA THR A 90 -0.89 -4.09 0.54
C THR A 90 -0.98 -5.36 1.39
N LEU A 91 -2.12 -5.60 2.04
CA LEU A 91 -2.32 -6.80 2.85
C LEU A 91 -2.17 -8.06 2.02
N LEU A 92 -2.81 -8.12 0.84
CA LEU A 92 -2.70 -9.27 -0.06
C LEU A 92 -1.26 -9.43 -0.58
N SER A 93 -0.60 -8.34 -0.97
CA SER A 93 0.80 -8.37 -1.42
C SER A 93 1.75 -8.85 -0.33
N VAL A 94 1.50 -8.49 0.92
CA VAL A 94 2.26 -9.01 2.08
C VAL A 94 1.98 -10.50 2.28
N ILE A 95 0.73 -10.94 2.20
CA ILE A 95 0.39 -12.37 2.36
C ILE A 95 1.06 -13.21 1.26
N PHE A 96 0.86 -12.87 -0.01
CA PHE A 96 1.44 -13.61 -1.14
C PHE A 96 2.96 -13.49 -1.18
N GLY A 97 3.49 -12.28 -0.98
CA GLY A 97 4.92 -12.02 -0.95
C GLY A 97 5.60 -12.80 0.17
N THR A 98 5.04 -12.77 1.38
CA THR A 98 5.60 -13.50 2.53
C THR A 98 5.53 -15.00 2.30
N ALA A 99 4.41 -15.53 1.80
CA ALA A 99 4.28 -16.96 1.51
C ALA A 99 5.33 -17.42 0.47
N ILE A 100 5.44 -16.74 -0.67
CA ILE A 100 6.38 -17.12 -1.73
C ILE A 100 7.84 -16.90 -1.28
N GLY A 101 8.12 -15.76 -0.65
CA GLY A 101 9.45 -15.40 -0.18
C GLY A 101 9.97 -16.33 0.93
N SER A 102 9.12 -16.68 1.90
CA SER A 102 9.48 -17.59 2.98
C SER A 102 9.75 -19.01 2.46
N LEU A 103 8.90 -19.54 1.57
CA LEU A 103 9.11 -20.84 0.93
C LEU A 103 10.42 -20.88 0.13
N SER A 104 10.67 -19.86 -0.69
CA SER A 104 11.90 -19.75 -1.48
C SER A 104 13.14 -19.63 -0.59
N GLY A 105 13.12 -18.74 0.42
CA GLY A 105 14.28 -18.51 1.29
C GLY A 105 14.56 -19.67 2.24
N TYR A 106 13.53 -20.35 2.75
CA TYR A 106 13.67 -21.49 3.64
C TYR A 106 14.26 -22.71 2.91
N TYR A 107 13.60 -23.19 1.84
CA TYR A 107 13.99 -24.41 1.15
C TYR A 107 15.22 -24.24 0.25
N GLY A 108 15.44 -23.05 -0.33
CA GLY A 108 16.57 -22.83 -1.24
C GLY A 108 16.52 -23.70 -2.52
N GLY A 109 17.66 -23.83 -3.18
CA GLY A 109 17.87 -24.80 -4.27
C GLY A 109 16.90 -24.63 -5.45
N GLN A 110 16.27 -25.73 -5.86
CA GLN A 110 15.36 -25.75 -7.01
C GLN A 110 14.04 -24.99 -6.74
N VAL A 111 13.51 -25.08 -5.50
CA VAL A 111 12.28 -24.38 -5.10
C VAL A 111 12.48 -22.88 -5.21
N ASP A 112 13.60 -22.41 -4.67
CA ASP A 112 14.01 -21.02 -4.77
C ASP A 112 14.13 -20.55 -6.22
N ASN A 113 14.88 -21.28 -7.04
CA ASN A 113 15.07 -20.94 -8.46
C ASN A 113 13.73 -20.87 -9.23
N LEU A 114 12.81 -21.81 -8.99
CA LEU A 114 11.50 -21.81 -9.66
C LEU A 114 10.63 -20.62 -9.22
N LEU A 115 10.52 -20.39 -7.91
CA LEU A 115 9.70 -19.30 -7.36
C LEU A 115 10.26 -17.92 -7.73
N MET A 116 11.60 -17.77 -7.73
CA MET A 116 12.23 -16.50 -8.11
C MET A 116 12.12 -16.24 -9.60
N ARG A 117 12.24 -17.26 -10.46
CA ARG A 117 11.96 -17.10 -11.90
C ARG A 117 10.53 -16.66 -12.17
N PHE A 118 9.56 -17.25 -11.48
CA PHE A 118 8.17 -16.81 -11.55
C PHE A 118 8.02 -15.36 -11.07
N THR A 119 8.68 -14.99 -9.97
CA THR A 119 8.66 -13.63 -9.39
C THR A 119 9.32 -12.59 -10.30
N GLU A 120 10.39 -12.97 -11.01
CA GLU A 120 11.12 -12.11 -11.95
C GLU A 120 10.29 -11.82 -13.20
N PHE A 121 9.52 -12.80 -13.70
CA PHE A 121 8.63 -12.62 -14.84
C PHE A 121 7.69 -11.42 -14.68
N PHE A 122 7.02 -11.28 -13.53
CA PHE A 122 6.13 -10.15 -13.24
C PHE A 122 6.83 -8.79 -13.28
N GLN A 123 8.12 -8.76 -12.98
CA GLN A 123 8.92 -7.54 -12.87
C GLN A 123 9.59 -7.12 -14.17
N THR A 124 9.59 -8.00 -15.17
CA THR A 124 9.99 -7.62 -16.53
C THR A 124 8.99 -6.67 -17.18
N ILE A 125 7.73 -6.69 -16.74
CA ILE A 125 6.66 -5.85 -17.28
C ILE A 125 6.61 -4.53 -16.50
N PRO A 126 6.55 -3.36 -17.16
CA PRO A 126 6.33 -2.08 -16.48
C PRO A 126 5.05 -2.11 -15.62
N SER A 127 5.21 -1.95 -14.31
CA SER A 127 4.16 -2.15 -13.29
C SER A 127 2.88 -1.37 -13.57
N PHE A 128 3.02 -0.08 -13.90
CA PHE A 128 1.89 0.79 -14.18
C PHE A 128 1.11 0.36 -15.43
N VAL A 129 1.82 0.00 -16.49
CA VAL A 129 1.20 -0.50 -17.74
C VAL A 129 0.48 -1.81 -17.47
N PHE A 130 1.09 -2.73 -16.73
CA PHE A 130 0.47 -4.00 -16.40
C PHE A 130 -0.81 -3.82 -15.59
N ALA A 131 -0.79 -2.93 -14.59
CA ALA A 131 -1.96 -2.64 -13.78
C ALA A 131 -3.13 -2.08 -14.63
N ILE A 132 -2.85 -1.14 -15.54
CA ILE A 132 -3.88 -0.57 -16.44
C ILE A 132 -4.48 -1.65 -17.35
N VAL A 133 -3.64 -2.49 -17.95
CA VAL A 133 -4.10 -3.58 -18.83
C VAL A 133 -4.99 -4.56 -18.05
N LEU A 134 -4.60 -4.94 -16.84
CA LEU A 134 -5.42 -5.81 -15.98
C LEU A 134 -6.77 -5.18 -15.64
N VAL A 135 -6.80 -3.89 -15.25
CA VAL A 135 -8.05 -3.18 -14.96
C VAL A 135 -8.93 -3.08 -16.20
N ALA A 136 -8.35 -2.82 -17.37
CA ALA A 136 -9.09 -2.73 -18.62
C ALA A 136 -9.73 -4.08 -19.01
N ILE A 137 -9.01 -5.20 -18.83
CA ILE A 137 -9.52 -6.55 -19.11
C ILE A 137 -10.60 -6.96 -18.10
N LEU A 138 -10.36 -6.71 -16.80
CA LEU A 138 -11.26 -7.10 -15.71
C LEU A 138 -12.47 -6.18 -15.53
N GLN A 139 -12.60 -5.15 -16.38
CA GLN A 139 -13.53 -4.02 -16.27
C GLN A 139 -13.25 -3.11 -15.06
N PRO A 140 -13.38 -1.77 -15.21
CA PRO A 140 -13.09 -0.84 -14.12
C PRO A 140 -14.02 -1.02 -12.90
N SER A 141 -13.45 -1.43 -11.77
CA SER A 141 -14.13 -1.54 -10.48
C SER A 141 -13.10 -1.46 -9.34
N ILE A 142 -13.55 -1.25 -8.10
CA ILE A 142 -12.66 -1.29 -6.93
C ILE A 142 -11.94 -2.65 -6.84
N GLN A 143 -12.66 -3.74 -7.13
CA GLN A 143 -12.12 -5.09 -7.08
C GLN A 143 -11.03 -5.32 -8.12
N SER A 144 -11.24 -4.90 -9.38
CA SER A 144 -10.24 -5.07 -10.43
C SER A 144 -8.98 -4.25 -10.17
N ILE A 145 -9.11 -3.04 -9.61
CA ILE A 145 -7.96 -2.23 -9.20
C ILE A 145 -7.18 -2.90 -8.08
N VAL A 146 -7.85 -3.44 -7.05
CA VAL A 146 -7.20 -4.17 -5.95
C VAL A 146 -6.44 -5.38 -6.47
N ILE A 147 -7.05 -6.18 -7.36
CA ILE A 147 -6.41 -7.35 -7.97
C ILE A 147 -5.18 -6.91 -8.77
N ALA A 148 -5.33 -5.91 -9.64
CA ALA A 148 -4.25 -5.42 -10.48
C ALA A 148 -3.04 -4.92 -9.66
N ILE A 149 -3.29 -4.12 -8.62
CA ILE A 149 -2.22 -3.62 -7.76
C ILE A 149 -1.56 -4.78 -7.00
N THR A 150 -2.35 -5.71 -6.46
CA THR A 150 -1.81 -6.88 -5.73
C THR A 150 -0.85 -7.68 -6.62
N VAL A 151 -1.30 -8.04 -7.83
CA VAL A 151 -0.53 -8.82 -8.81
C VAL A 151 0.80 -8.17 -9.16
N VAL A 152 0.85 -6.85 -9.16
CA VAL A 152 2.02 -6.07 -9.56
C VAL A 152 2.97 -5.76 -8.38
N THR A 153 2.47 -5.74 -7.14
CA THR A 153 3.23 -5.26 -5.97
C THR A 153 3.72 -6.35 -5.02
N TRP A 154 3.21 -7.59 -5.13
CA TRP A 154 3.73 -8.72 -4.34
C TRP A 154 5.20 -9.13 -4.65
N PRO A 155 5.74 -9.01 -5.88
CA PRO A 155 7.08 -9.56 -6.19
C PRO A 155 8.24 -8.92 -5.40
N PRO A 156 8.31 -7.58 -5.23
CA PRO A 156 9.31 -6.97 -4.36
C PRO A 156 9.25 -7.47 -2.91
N VAL A 157 8.04 -7.68 -2.37
CA VAL A 157 7.85 -8.20 -1.01
C VAL A 157 8.38 -9.63 -0.90
N ALA A 158 8.12 -10.47 -1.90
CA ALA A 158 8.66 -11.84 -1.94
C ALA A 158 10.18 -11.88 -1.87
N ARG A 159 10.86 -11.02 -2.64
CA ARG A 159 12.33 -10.95 -2.60
C ARG A 159 12.88 -10.43 -1.28
N LEU A 160 12.22 -9.44 -0.69
CA LEU A 160 12.61 -8.92 0.62
C LEU A 160 12.53 -10.03 1.68
N VAL A 161 11.38 -10.70 1.76
CA VAL A 161 11.17 -11.79 2.72
C VAL A 161 12.13 -12.95 2.47
N ARG A 162 12.36 -13.33 1.20
CA ARG A 162 13.37 -14.33 0.85
C ARG A 162 14.76 -13.96 1.39
N GLY A 163 15.18 -12.71 1.22
CA GLY A 163 16.46 -12.22 1.72
C GLY A 163 16.59 -12.39 3.23
N GLU A 164 15.55 -12.04 3.98
CA GLU A 164 15.49 -12.24 5.43
C GLU A 164 15.56 -13.72 5.82
N PHE A 165 14.81 -14.59 5.14
CA PHE A 165 14.85 -16.03 5.41
C PHE A 165 16.24 -16.64 5.14
N ILE A 166 16.89 -16.25 4.04
CA ILE A 166 18.27 -16.69 3.74
C ILE A 166 19.24 -16.20 4.83
N ALA A 167 19.11 -14.95 5.27
CA ALA A 167 19.97 -14.37 6.30
C ALA A 167 19.77 -15.01 7.69
N MET A 168 18.56 -15.50 7.97
CA MET A 168 18.18 -16.06 9.27
C MET A 168 18.36 -17.57 9.36
N ARG A 169 18.26 -18.31 8.24
CA ARG A 169 18.23 -19.79 8.24
C ARG A 169 19.44 -20.44 8.92
N ASN A 170 20.62 -19.83 8.81
CA ASN A 170 21.87 -20.39 9.35
C ASN A 170 22.28 -19.75 10.69
N ARG A 171 21.32 -19.22 11.46
CA ARG A 171 21.59 -18.63 12.78
C ARG A 171 21.49 -19.69 13.88
N GLU A 172 22.33 -19.56 14.90
CA GLU A 172 22.42 -20.51 16.03
C GLU A 172 21.07 -20.77 16.71
N PHE A 173 20.21 -19.76 16.82
CA PHE A 173 18.88 -19.95 17.42
C PHE A 173 17.95 -20.80 16.54
N VAL A 174 18.11 -20.77 15.22
CA VAL A 174 17.35 -21.65 14.29
C VAL A 174 17.85 -23.08 14.42
N GLU A 175 19.17 -23.28 14.45
CA GLU A 175 19.76 -24.59 14.66
C GLU A 175 19.35 -25.19 16.01
N ALA A 176 19.36 -24.38 17.07
CA ALA A 176 18.89 -24.80 18.39
C ALA A 176 17.41 -25.22 18.37
N CYS A 177 16.54 -24.50 17.67
CA CYS A 177 15.14 -24.91 17.48
C CYS A 177 15.04 -26.25 16.75
N ILE A 178 15.79 -26.44 15.65
CA ILE A 178 15.80 -27.70 14.90
C ILE A 178 16.26 -28.88 15.76
N CYS A 179 17.27 -28.67 16.63
CA CYS A 179 17.75 -29.71 17.55
C CYS A 179 16.74 -30.09 18.65
N LEU A 180 15.80 -29.20 18.98
CA LEU A 180 14.78 -29.42 20.01
C LEU A 180 13.52 -30.13 19.47
N GLY A 181 13.31 -30.13 18.15
CA GLY A 181 12.14 -30.73 17.47
C GLY A 181 11.02 -29.74 17.20
#